data_AF-A0AAD6RWY6-F1
#
_entry.id   AF-A0AAD6RWY6-F1
#
_cell.length_a   1.000
_cell.length_b   1.000
_cell.length_c   1.000
_cell.angle_alpha   90.00
_cell.angle_beta   90.00
_cell.angle_gamma   90.00
#
_symmetry.space_group_name_H-M   'P 1'
#
loop_
_entity.id
_entity.type
_entity.pdbx_description
1 polymer ?
#
loop_
_entity_poly.entity_id
_entity_poly.type
_entity_poly.pdbx_seq_one_letter_code
_entity_poly.pdbx_strand_id
1 'polypeptide(L)'
;LEVVKDLEIRLGVVRRWEPDGDDWIRVAKMAKNRRYQRAIDALEGLVVARMFELSKVNMSDTEGYKLRKHIAKALQARSKGVRSALERYNEAAAAMTPPRTQLSWEQIVDYAFLADFDLLRDGREDIRGEPWAQPAGRIAMDQHFKLLRVDEEIAHLNLEIPRLVTHM
;
A
#
# COMPACT_ATOMS: atom_id res chain seq x y z
N LEU A 1 17.49 13.89 32.49
CA LEU A 1 17.69 15.29 32.03
C LEU A 1 19.18 15.66 31.98
N GLU A 2 20.01 15.25 32.95
CA GLU A 2 21.48 15.45 32.90
C GLU A 2 22.15 14.80 31.68
N VAL A 3 21.82 13.53 31.38
CA VAL A 3 22.42 12.80 30.23
C VAL A 3 22.21 13.54 28.89
N VAL A 4 21.08 14.21 28.72
CA VAL A 4 20.77 14.98 27.51
C VAL A 4 21.61 16.26 27.45
N LYS A 5 21.79 16.96 28.59
CA LYS A 5 22.62 18.15 28.68
C LYS A 5 24.10 17.85 28.43
N ASP A 6 24.62 16.75 28.98
CA ASP A 6 26.01 16.32 28.76
C ASP A 6 26.27 15.99 27.28
N LEU A 7 25.32 15.32 26.62
CA LEU A 7 25.39 15.05 25.18
C LEU A 7 25.35 16.33 24.36
N GLU A 8 24.48 17.29 24.69
CA GLU A 8 24.40 18.58 24.00
C GLU A 8 25.70 19.38 24.11
N ILE A 9 26.33 19.40 25.29
CA ILE A 9 27.63 20.04 25.51
C ILE A 9 28.71 19.36 24.65
N ARG A 10 28.77 18.02 24.66
CA ARG A 10 29.74 17.25 23.84
C ARG A 10 29.54 17.44 22.33
N LEU A 11 28.30 17.67 21.89
CA LEU A 11 27.94 17.89 20.49
C LEU A 11 28.02 19.37 20.08
N GLY A 12 28.36 20.28 21.00
CA GLY A 12 28.46 21.72 20.72
C GLY A 12 27.12 22.37 20.38
N VAL A 13 26.01 21.84 20.90
CA VAL A 13 24.67 22.38 20.64
C VAL A 13 24.46 23.62 21.50
N VAL A 14 24.67 24.80 20.90
CA VAL A 14 24.60 26.10 21.60
C VAL A 14 23.15 26.56 21.83
N ARG A 15 22.25 26.27 20.89
CA ARG A 15 20.83 26.68 20.97
C ARG A 15 19.93 25.48 20.71
N ARG A 16 19.06 25.17 21.68
CA ARG A 16 18.00 24.18 21.48
C ARG A 16 16.94 24.73 20.55
N TRP A 17 16.33 23.83 19.78
CA TRP A 17 15.20 24.20 18.94
C TRP A 17 13.98 24.54 19.81
N GLU A 18 13.40 25.70 19.54
CA GLU A 18 12.21 26.20 20.23
C GLU A 18 10.96 25.88 19.41
N PRO A 19 9.79 25.66 20.06
CA PRO A 19 8.47 25.48 19.43
C PRO A 19 8.20 26.36 18.20
N ASP A 20 8.65 27.62 18.26
CA ASP A 20 8.38 28.64 17.25
C ASP A 20 9.53 28.86 16.26
N GLY A 21 10.63 28.11 16.38
CA GLY A 21 11.77 28.23 15.48
C GLY A 21 11.52 27.58 14.12
N ASP A 22 11.99 28.21 13.04
CA ASP A 22 11.83 27.72 11.66
C ASP A 22 12.33 26.28 11.47
N ASP A 23 13.47 25.94 12.07
CA ASP A 23 14.03 24.59 12.03
C ASP A 23 13.11 23.56 12.69
N TRP A 24 12.47 23.94 13.79
CA TRP A 24 11.58 23.04 14.48
C TRP A 24 10.26 22.86 13.72
N ILE A 25 9.67 23.94 13.23
CA ILE A 25 8.47 23.87 12.37
C ILE A 25 8.74 23.01 11.14
N ARG A 26 9.91 23.18 10.50
CA ARG A 26 10.33 22.38 9.35
C ARG A 26 10.41 20.89 9.69
N VAL A 27 11.08 20.52 10.78
CA VAL A 27 11.22 19.12 11.18
C VAL A 27 9.92 18.53 11.71
N ALA A 28 9.08 19.30 12.39
CA ALA A 28 7.74 18.90 12.79
C ALA A 28 6.88 18.56 11.56
N LYS A 29 6.94 19.38 10.50
CA LYS A 29 6.30 19.08 9.21
C LYS A 29 6.85 17.80 8.58
N MET A 30 8.18 17.62 8.56
CA MET A 30 8.80 16.40 8.03
C MET A 30 8.39 15.15 8.82
N ALA A 31 8.36 15.22 10.15
CA ALA A 31 7.96 14.12 11.02
C ALA A 31 6.49 13.73 10.79
N LYS A 32 5.62 14.74 10.60
CA LYS A 32 4.20 14.56 10.28
C LYS A 32 4.01 13.88 8.91
N ASN A 33 4.71 14.36 7.87
CA ASN A 33 4.71 13.73 6.54
C ASN A 33 5.19 12.28 6.60
N ARG A 34 6.28 12.02 7.34
CA ARG A 34 6.81 10.66 7.51
C ARG A 34 5.85 9.73 8.23
N ARG A 35 5.11 10.24 9.23
CA ARG A 35 4.07 9.47 9.94
C ARG A 35 2.93 9.11 9.00
N TYR A 36 2.50 10.04 8.15
CA TYR A 36 1.49 9.81 7.12
C TYR A 36 1.96 8.75 6.10
N GLN A 37 3.15 8.91 5.53
CA GLN A 37 3.73 7.94 4.58
C GLN A 37 3.84 6.53 5.18
N ARG A 38 4.32 6.41 6.43
CA ARG A 38 4.38 5.11 7.11
C ARG A 38 3.01 4.48 7.34
N ALA A 39 1.98 5.30 7.57
CA ALA A 39 0.62 4.82 7.73
C ALA A 39 0.07 4.29 6.40
N ILE A 40 0.38 4.95 5.29
CA ILE A 40 0.08 4.45 3.93
C ILE A 40 0.79 3.12 3.68
N ASP A 41 2.12 3.06 3.86
CA ASP A 41 2.91 1.86 3.57
C ASP A 41 2.43 0.64 4.38
N ALA A 42 2.08 0.86 5.66
CA ALA A 42 1.55 -0.18 6.52
C ALA A 42 0.15 -0.66 6.07
N LEU A 43 -0.72 0.25 5.65
CA LEU A 43 -2.04 -0.09 5.14
C LEU A 43 -1.93 -0.86 3.82
N GLU A 44 -1.14 -0.36 2.87
CA GLU A 44 -0.87 -0.99 1.58
C GLU A 44 -0.33 -2.41 1.76
N GLY A 45 0.72 -2.60 2.56
CA GLY A 45 1.31 -3.92 2.78
C GLY A 45 0.32 -4.94 3.35
N LEU A 46 -0.59 -4.51 4.24
CA LEU A 46 -1.62 -5.39 4.80
C LEU A 46 -2.73 -5.71 3.80
N VAL A 47 -3.12 -4.76 2.96
CA VAL A 47 -4.12 -4.98 1.91
C VAL A 47 -3.58 -5.91 0.83
N VAL A 48 -2.33 -5.71 0.42
CA VAL A 48 -1.62 -6.58 -0.53
C VAL A 48 -1.51 -8.01 0.01
N ALA A 49 -1.12 -8.18 1.27
CA ALA A 49 -1.09 -9.50 1.90
C ALA A 49 -2.47 -10.18 1.84
N ARG A 50 -3.53 -9.44 2.20
CA ARG A 50 -4.92 -9.92 2.14
C ARG A 50 -5.33 -10.34 0.73
N MET A 51 -4.96 -9.60 -0.31
CA MET A 51 -5.24 -9.97 -1.71
C MET A 51 -4.58 -11.29 -2.09
N PHE A 52 -3.31 -11.48 -1.75
CA PHE A 52 -2.61 -12.74 -2.01
C PHE A 52 -3.24 -13.92 -1.28
N GLU A 53 -3.78 -13.71 -0.09
CA GLU A 53 -4.51 -14.77 0.62
C GLU A 53 -5.83 -15.12 -0.03
N LEU A 54 -6.59 -14.11 -0.49
CA LEU A 54 -7.83 -14.34 -1.22
C LEU A 54 -7.57 -15.11 -2.51
N SER A 55 -6.49 -14.78 -3.23
CA SER A 55 -6.05 -15.56 -4.38
C SER A 55 -5.75 -17.03 -4.03
N LYS A 56 -5.08 -17.29 -2.90
CA LYS A 56 -4.85 -18.65 -2.40
C LYS A 56 -6.14 -19.39 -2.04
N VAL A 57 -7.14 -18.70 -1.47
CA VAL A 57 -8.47 -19.32 -1.24
C VAL A 57 -9.09 -19.74 -2.56
N ASN A 58 -9.02 -18.89 -3.59
CA ASN A 58 -9.59 -19.20 -4.91
C ASN A 58 -8.85 -20.34 -5.63
N MET A 59 -7.55 -20.53 -5.37
CA MET A 59 -6.77 -21.68 -5.86
C MET A 59 -7.05 -22.98 -5.08
N SER A 60 -7.59 -22.87 -3.86
CA SER A 60 -7.75 -24.00 -2.93
C SER A 60 -8.87 -24.98 -3.29
N ASP A 61 -9.49 -24.90 -4.46
CA ASP A 61 -10.36 -25.96 -4.99
C ASP A 61 -9.64 -27.30 -5.21
N THR A 62 -8.30 -27.29 -5.18
CA THR A 62 -7.45 -28.49 -5.17
C THR A 62 -6.83 -28.82 -3.80
N GLU A 63 -6.96 -27.96 -2.79
CA GLU A 63 -6.23 -28.10 -1.51
C GLU A 63 -7.15 -28.36 -0.30
N GLY A 64 -6.77 -29.33 0.53
CA GLY A 64 -7.61 -29.94 1.56
C GLY A 64 -8.15 -29.01 2.67
N TYR A 65 -9.26 -29.43 3.29
CA TYR A 65 -10.05 -28.69 4.29
C TYR A 65 -9.24 -28.00 5.41
N LYS A 66 -8.15 -28.62 5.90
CA LYS A 66 -7.30 -28.03 6.94
C LYS A 66 -6.66 -26.72 6.48
N LEU A 67 -6.17 -26.66 5.24
CA LEU A 67 -5.52 -25.47 4.71
C LEU A 67 -6.54 -24.33 4.53
N ARG A 68 -7.74 -24.63 4.01
CA ARG A 68 -8.85 -23.65 3.93
C ARG A 68 -9.16 -23.02 5.29
N LYS A 69 -9.19 -23.83 6.36
CA LYS A 69 -9.42 -23.34 7.73
C LYS A 69 -8.29 -22.42 8.21
N HIS A 70 -7.04 -22.72 7.88
CA HIS A 70 -5.90 -21.85 8.19
C HIS A 70 -5.97 -20.53 7.42
N ILE A 71 -6.28 -20.57 6.12
CA ILE A 71 -6.42 -19.36 5.31
C ILE A 71 -7.58 -18.50 5.81
N ALA A 72 -8.73 -19.08 6.14
CA ALA A 72 -9.88 -18.36 6.69
C ALA A 72 -9.55 -17.65 8.02
N LYS A 73 -8.86 -18.34 8.94
CA LYS A 73 -8.40 -17.72 10.20
C LYS A 73 -7.43 -16.58 9.95
N ALA A 74 -6.51 -16.77 9.01
CA ALA A 74 -5.51 -15.76 8.68
C ALA A 74 -6.14 -14.53 8.02
N LEU A 75 -7.15 -14.73 7.15
CA LEU A 75 -7.95 -13.67 6.55
C LEU A 75 -8.73 -12.87 7.60
N GLN A 76 -9.32 -13.55 8.58
CA GLN A 76 -10.04 -12.89 9.68
C GLN A 76 -9.09 -12.06 10.56
N ALA A 77 -7.93 -12.62 10.94
CA ALA A 77 -6.92 -11.92 11.71
C ALA A 77 -6.38 -10.68 10.97
N ARG A 78 -6.11 -10.81 9.67
CA ARG A 78 -5.65 -9.69 8.85
C ARG A 78 -6.73 -8.66 8.58
N SER A 79 -8.00 -9.05 8.44
CA SER A 79 -9.10 -8.07 8.36
C SER A 79 -9.12 -7.14 9.57
N LYS A 80 -8.87 -7.65 10.78
CA LYS A 80 -8.72 -6.81 11.98
C LYS A 80 -7.50 -5.90 11.88
N GLY A 81 -6.36 -6.42 11.42
CA GLY A 81 -5.14 -5.63 11.18
C GLY A 81 -5.33 -4.49 10.18
N VAL A 82 -6.01 -4.75 9.07
CA VAL A 82 -6.32 -3.74 8.03
C VAL A 82 -7.24 -2.67 8.60
N ARG A 83 -8.25 -3.01 9.43
CA ARG A 83 -9.10 -2.01 10.10
C ARG A 83 -8.29 -1.06 10.99
N SER A 84 -7.42 -1.61 11.83
CA SER A 84 -6.56 -0.78 12.69
C SER A 84 -5.54 0.04 11.90
N ALA A 85 -5.04 -0.48 10.78
CA ALA A 85 -4.17 0.29 9.88
C ALA A 85 -4.93 1.43 9.17
N LEU A 86 -6.17 1.18 8.77
CA LEU A 86 -7.06 2.18 8.18
C LEU A 86 -7.34 3.33 9.17
N GLU A 87 -7.63 3.01 10.43
CA GLU A 87 -7.82 4.02 11.49
C GLU A 87 -6.58 4.91 11.62
N ARG A 88 -5.39 4.29 11.72
CA ARG A 88 -4.11 5.02 11.80
C ARG A 88 -3.84 5.89 10.57
N TYR A 89 -4.19 5.40 9.38
CA TYR A 89 -4.11 6.17 8.15
C TYR A 89 -5.05 7.37 8.21
N ASN A 90 -6.32 7.18 8.56
CA ASN A 90 -7.32 8.25 8.62
C ASN A 90 -6.98 9.32 9.67
N GLU A 91 -6.43 8.92 10.82
CA GLU A 91 -5.89 9.82 11.83
C GLU A 91 -4.71 10.65 11.28
N ALA A 92 -3.75 10.00 10.62
CA ALA A 92 -2.61 10.68 10.03
C ALA A 92 -3.03 11.61 8.87
N ALA A 93 -3.98 11.17 8.04
CA ALA A 93 -4.56 11.93 6.93
C ALA A 93 -5.29 13.19 7.42
N ALA A 94 -6.10 13.08 8.48
CA ALA A 94 -6.79 14.21 9.10
C ALA A 94 -5.81 15.19 9.75
N ALA A 95 -4.71 14.68 10.30
CA ALA A 95 -3.70 15.53 10.90
C ALA A 95 -3.03 16.42 9.86
N MET A 96 -2.84 15.99 8.61
CA MET A 96 -2.12 16.71 7.55
C MET A 96 -2.68 18.11 7.24
N THR A 97 -1.85 18.95 6.63
CA THR A 97 -2.22 20.33 6.26
C THR A 97 -1.82 20.57 4.79
N PRO A 98 -2.78 20.60 3.85
CA PRO A 98 -4.22 20.39 4.02
C PRO A 98 -4.58 18.94 4.45
N PRO A 99 -5.74 18.72 5.09
CA PRO A 99 -6.24 17.38 5.41
C PRO A 99 -6.34 16.52 4.16
N ARG A 100 -5.97 15.23 4.26
CA ARG A 100 -6.02 14.29 3.15
C ARG A 100 -7.30 13.47 3.14
N THR A 101 -7.61 12.90 1.99
CA THR A 101 -8.78 12.04 1.79
C THR A 101 -8.74 10.85 2.74
N GLN A 102 -9.80 10.70 3.52
CA GLN A 102 -10.01 9.54 4.38
C GLN A 102 -10.61 8.39 3.59
N LEU A 103 -10.27 7.17 3.98
CA LEU A 103 -10.72 5.96 3.32
C LEU A 103 -11.76 5.24 4.17
N SER A 104 -12.79 4.70 3.52
CA SER A 104 -13.75 3.80 4.15
C SER A 104 -13.28 2.33 4.03
N TRP A 105 -13.86 1.47 4.86
CA TRP A 105 -13.62 0.03 4.75
C TRP A 105 -14.11 -0.54 3.41
N GLU A 106 -15.24 -0.03 2.91
CA GLU A 106 -15.82 -0.44 1.62
C GLU A 106 -14.83 -0.14 0.49
N GLN A 107 -14.25 1.06 0.46
CA GLN A 107 -13.22 1.43 -0.51
C GLN A 107 -12.03 0.47 -0.46
N ILE A 108 -11.58 0.05 0.73
CA ILE A 108 -10.48 -0.92 0.87
C ILE A 108 -10.84 -2.31 0.38
N VAL A 109 -12.10 -2.73 0.52
CA VAL A 109 -12.57 -4.02 -0.01
C VAL A 109 -12.72 -3.96 -1.52
N ASP A 110 -13.17 -2.82 -2.06
CA ASP A 110 -13.36 -2.57 -3.48
C ASP A 110 -12.03 -2.38 -4.22
N TYR A 111 -10.99 -1.90 -3.53
CA TYR A 111 -9.62 -1.90 -4.07
C TYR A 111 -9.18 -3.35 -4.26
N ALA A 112 -9.41 -3.85 -5.48
CA ALA A 112 -9.01 -5.17 -5.94
C ALA A 112 -7.60 -5.17 -6.56
N PHE A 113 -7.01 -3.99 -6.79
CA PHE A 113 -5.75 -3.84 -7.53
C PHE A 113 -4.74 -2.96 -6.80
N LEU A 114 -3.47 -3.41 -6.78
CA LEU A 114 -2.35 -2.73 -6.12
C LEU A 114 -2.20 -1.26 -6.53
N ALA A 115 -2.42 -0.95 -7.81
CA ALA A 115 -2.20 0.39 -8.32
C ALA A 115 -3.21 1.43 -7.78
N ASP A 116 -4.29 1.02 -7.12
CA ASP A 116 -5.19 1.96 -6.43
C ASP A 116 -4.56 2.52 -5.14
N PHE A 117 -3.64 1.79 -4.52
CA PHE A 117 -2.92 2.23 -3.32
C PHE A 117 -1.70 3.08 -3.65
N ASP A 118 -1.02 2.81 -4.76
CA ASP A 118 0.08 3.66 -5.22
C ASP A 118 -0.38 5.10 -5.49
N LEU A 119 -1.67 5.30 -5.84
CA LEU A 119 -2.28 6.61 -5.99
C LEU A 119 -2.48 7.37 -4.67
N LEU A 120 -2.47 6.66 -3.53
CA LEU A 120 -2.55 7.27 -2.21
C LEU A 120 -1.18 7.75 -1.72
N ARG A 121 -0.08 7.32 -2.35
CA ARG A 121 1.25 7.86 -2.07
C ARG A 121 1.38 9.23 -2.73
N ASP A 122 1.66 10.24 -1.92
CA ASP A 122 2.20 11.50 -2.42
C ASP A 122 3.59 11.23 -3.03
N GLY A 123 3.63 11.04 -4.35
CA GLY A 123 4.85 11.09 -5.13
C GLY A 123 5.40 12.52 -5.22
N ARG A 124 6.46 12.71 -6.01
CA ARG A 124 6.94 14.08 -6.34
C ARG A 124 5.89 14.91 -7.07
N GLU A 125 4.93 14.23 -7.72
CA GLU A 125 3.85 14.81 -8.49
C GLU A 125 2.57 14.01 -8.23
N ASP A 126 1.45 14.71 -8.07
CA ASP A 126 0.15 14.09 -7.86
C ASP A 126 -0.42 13.63 -9.21
N ILE A 127 -0.18 12.36 -9.53
CA ILE A 127 -0.61 11.73 -10.78
C ILE A 127 -2.09 11.34 -10.78
N ARG A 128 -2.83 11.52 -9.68
CA ARG A 128 -4.24 11.10 -9.61
C ARG A 128 -5.12 11.80 -10.63
N GLY A 129 -4.77 13.02 -11.05
CA GLY A 129 -5.49 13.75 -12.09
C GLY A 129 -5.28 13.21 -13.51
N GLU A 130 -4.26 12.38 -13.70
CA GLU A 130 -3.87 11.94 -15.03
C GLU A 130 -4.85 10.90 -15.62
N PRO A 131 -5.20 10.97 -16.92
CA PRO A 131 -6.14 10.04 -17.55
C PRO A 131 -5.75 8.58 -17.41
N TRP A 132 -4.44 8.28 -17.44
CA TRP A 132 -3.91 6.92 -17.31
C TRP A 132 -3.88 6.39 -15.87
N ALA A 133 -3.95 7.27 -14.87
CA ALA A 133 -4.00 6.90 -13.46
C ALA A 133 -5.43 6.57 -12.99
N GLN A 134 -6.44 7.08 -13.70
CA GLN A 134 -7.85 6.77 -13.43
C GLN A 134 -8.15 5.28 -13.66
N PRO A 135 -9.06 4.66 -12.87
CA PRO A 135 -9.40 3.25 -13.02
C PRO A 135 -9.83 2.87 -14.45
N ALA A 136 -10.65 3.71 -15.09
CA ALA A 136 -11.08 3.51 -16.47
C ALA A 136 -9.91 3.55 -17.46
N GLY A 137 -8.98 4.49 -17.28
CA GLY A 137 -7.78 4.60 -18.10
C GLY A 137 -6.86 3.40 -17.95
N ARG A 138 -6.67 2.90 -16.72
CA ARG A 138 -5.90 1.67 -16.47
C ARG A 138 -6.51 0.45 -17.12
N ILE A 139 -7.84 0.27 -17.05
CA ILE A 139 -8.54 -0.83 -17.71
C ILE A 139 -8.37 -0.75 -19.23
N ALA A 140 -8.58 0.44 -19.82
CA ALA A 140 -8.42 0.64 -21.26
C ALA A 140 -6.97 0.38 -21.71
N MET A 141 -6.00 0.81 -20.92
CA MET A 141 -4.58 0.59 -21.18
C MET A 141 -4.18 -0.88 -21.08
N ASP A 142 -4.65 -1.60 -20.06
CA ASP A 142 -4.45 -3.06 -19.92
C ASP A 142 -5.04 -3.81 -21.11
N GLN A 143 -6.26 -3.46 -21.53
CA GLN A 143 -6.89 -4.02 -22.73
C GLN A 143 -6.09 -3.71 -24.00
N HIS A 144 -5.63 -2.48 -24.17
CA HIS A 144 -4.83 -2.08 -25.31
C HIS A 144 -3.50 -2.85 -25.39
N PHE A 145 -2.77 -2.98 -24.28
CA PHE A 145 -1.51 -3.71 -24.25
C PHE A 145 -1.71 -5.22 -24.41
N LYS A 146 -2.80 -5.79 -23.88
CA LYS A 146 -3.19 -7.18 -24.17
C LYS A 146 -3.37 -7.38 -25.66
N LEU A 147 -4.12 -6.49 -26.34
CA LEU A 147 -4.33 -6.56 -27.78
C LEU A 147 -3.03 -6.48 -28.58
N LEU A 148 -2.12 -5.57 -28.21
CA LEU A 148 -0.82 -5.44 -28.89
C LEU A 148 0.05 -6.68 -28.76
N ARG A 149 -0.09 -7.45 -27.67
CA ARG A 149 0.74 -8.61 -27.36
C ARG A 149 0.02 -9.95 -27.56
N VAL A 150 -1.15 -9.95 -28.21
CA VAL A 150 -1.93 -11.17 -28.49
C VAL A 150 -1.09 -12.21 -29.23
N ASP A 151 -0.36 -11.81 -30.27
CA ASP A 151 0.40 -12.75 -31.09
C ASP A 151 1.56 -13.41 -30.31
N GLU A 152 2.22 -12.62 -29.43
CA GLU A 152 3.25 -13.14 -28.52
C GLU A 152 2.65 -14.14 -27.53
N GLU A 153 1.50 -13.79 -26.95
CA GLU A 153 0.80 -14.65 -25.98
C GLU A 153 0.35 -15.97 -26.64
N ILE A 154 -0.16 -15.92 -27.88
CA ILE A 154 -0.50 -17.12 -28.66
C ILE A 154 0.75 -18.00 -28.87
N ALA A 155 1.87 -17.40 -29.25
CA ALA A 155 3.12 -18.14 -29.45
C ALA A 155 3.61 -18.81 -28.15
N HIS A 156 3.51 -18.13 -27.02
CA HIS A 156 3.82 -18.70 -25.70
C HIS A 156 2.86 -19.82 -25.31
N LEU A 157 1.54 -19.62 -25.43
CA LEU A 157 0.53 -20.62 -25.09
C LEU A 157 0.69 -21.91 -25.91
N ASN A 158 1.05 -21.80 -27.19
CA ASN A 158 1.34 -22.95 -28.04
C ASN A 158 2.50 -23.83 -27.51
N LEU A 159 3.42 -23.26 -26.74
CA LEU A 159 4.51 -24.00 -26.10
C LEU A 159 4.15 -24.47 -24.69
N GLU A 160 3.44 -23.66 -23.93
CA GLU A 160 3.10 -23.96 -22.53
C GLU A 160 2.00 -25.01 -22.39
N ILE A 161 0.96 -24.97 -23.23
CA ILE A 161 -0.16 -25.92 -23.16
C ILE A 161 0.34 -27.36 -23.29
N PRO A 162 1.15 -27.74 -24.31
CA PRO A 162 1.69 -29.09 -24.40
C PRO A 162 2.57 -29.46 -23.20
N ARG A 163 3.42 -28.54 -22.72
CA ARG A 163 4.29 -28.79 -21.54
C ARG A 163 3.47 -29.12 -20.30
N LEU A 164 2.40 -28.38 -20.07
CA LEU A 164 1.52 -28.56 -18.92
C LEU A 164 0.77 -29.89 -19.00
N VAL A 165 0.30 -30.27 -20.19
CA VAL A 165 -0.30 -31.59 -20.46
C VAL A 165 0.70 -32.72 -20.25
N THR A 166 1.96 -32.57 -20.68
CA THR A 166 2.98 -33.61 -20.47
C THR A 166 3.50 -33.73 -19.04
N HIS A 167 3.31 -32.69 -18.21
CA HIS A 167 3.73 -32.68 -16.81
C HIS A 167 2.66 -33.25 -15.87
N MET A 168 1.39 -33.26 -16.29
CA MET A 168 0.29 -33.95 -15.58
C MET A 168 0.36 -35.45 -15.78
#